data_AF-A0A355GAX9-F1
#
_entry.id   AF-A0A355GAX9-F1
#
_cell.length_a   1.000
_cell.length_b   1.000
_cell.length_c   1.000
_cell.angle_alpha   90.00
_cell.angle_beta   90.00
_cell.angle_gamma   90.00
#
_symmetry.space_group_name_H-M   'P 1'
#
loop_
_entity.id
_entity.type
_entity.pdbx_description
1 polymer ?
#
loop_
_entity_poly.entity_id
_entity_poly.type
_entity_poly.pdbx_seq_one_letter_code
_entity_poly.pdbx_strand_id
1 'polypeptide(L)'
;MAGEAASVKACLPESADFYVRGRVMRLTSELKSQGVLLLLAMLTLCSLATHPLFAADIPADDAVPFTIESPFAWNRTDRYVPPDFDSFFPDDIEGGKQLDLLLEGKLQVTGIDARLALIRRGLRHCTKHRTTLLGQVGNQYIWNRKQQDPRAIELMYHASASDDSGVAHYAMYHGPTVVSNRSANLVRMLMDKYPSLDAQMQQRIAWGMQTYGDKEQTRKLLLGLLSDYQRLNDSTIGAALETYQAVFKADPPEVSRFNDVGLWVIVFHRSDVSATHPRAAEILREMVAKPLRGQEEMLLEF
;
A
#
# COMPACT_ATOMS: atom_id res chain seq x y z
N MET A 1 18.66 3.01 -62.41
CA MET A 1 19.93 2.48 -61.87
C MET A 1 20.04 3.03 -60.45
N ALA A 2 19.53 2.37 -59.42
CA ALA A 2 20.05 1.15 -58.78
C ALA A 2 21.54 1.27 -58.44
N GLY A 3 21.88 1.26 -57.14
CA GLY A 3 23.25 1.18 -56.66
C GLY A 3 23.51 1.70 -55.23
N GLU A 4 23.16 0.88 -54.22
CA GLU A 4 23.79 0.74 -52.89
C GLU A 4 25.35 0.84 -52.91
N ALA A 5 26.14 1.08 -51.85
CA ALA A 5 26.00 1.03 -50.39
C ALA A 5 27.22 1.70 -49.70
N ALA A 6 27.12 1.83 -48.36
CA ALA A 6 28.17 1.63 -47.33
C ALA A 6 28.58 2.82 -46.43
N SER A 7 27.91 2.89 -45.27
CA SER A 7 28.45 2.84 -43.89
C SER A 7 29.78 3.51 -43.54
N VAL A 8 29.76 4.53 -42.65
CA VAL A 8 30.76 4.74 -41.57
C VAL A 8 30.13 5.40 -40.32
N LYS A 9 30.22 4.67 -39.20
CA LYS A 9 30.27 5.06 -37.76
C LYS A 9 29.85 6.48 -37.32
N ALA A 10 28.79 6.54 -36.50
CA ALA A 10 28.51 7.64 -35.58
C ALA A 10 29.25 7.47 -34.24
N CYS A 11 29.90 8.53 -33.77
CA CYS A 11 30.39 8.68 -32.40
C CYS A 11 29.23 9.02 -31.47
N LEU A 12 29.13 8.31 -30.34
CA LEU A 12 28.36 8.69 -29.15
C LEU A 12 29.25 9.53 -28.22
N PRO A 13 28.66 10.45 -27.43
CA PRO A 13 29.15 10.73 -26.09
C PRO A 13 28.18 10.20 -25.03
N GLU A 14 28.79 9.59 -24.01
CA GLU A 14 28.18 9.04 -22.80
C GLU A 14 27.75 10.12 -21.80
N SER A 15 26.70 9.77 -21.04
CA SER A 15 26.40 10.07 -19.63
C SER A 15 26.71 11.47 -19.03
N ALA A 16 25.65 12.07 -18.47
CA ALA A 16 25.75 13.08 -17.41
C ALA A 16 24.92 12.62 -16.20
N ASP A 17 25.61 12.08 -15.20
CA ASP A 17 25.09 11.89 -13.84
C ASP A 17 25.30 13.17 -13.01
N PHE A 18 24.31 13.47 -12.18
CA PHE A 18 24.35 14.50 -11.16
C PHE A 18 24.53 13.87 -9.77
N TYR A 19 25.19 14.63 -8.88
CA TYR A 19 25.18 14.61 -7.40
C TYR A 19 26.43 14.11 -6.60
N VAL A 20 26.99 15.09 -5.87
CA VAL A 20 27.33 15.14 -4.43
C VAL A 20 28.64 14.55 -3.88
N ARG A 21 29.58 15.49 -3.65
CA ARG A 21 30.20 15.83 -2.34
C ARG A 21 30.29 14.70 -1.30
N GLY A 22 31.45 14.06 -1.20
CA GLY A 22 31.83 13.20 -0.07
C GLY A 22 33.34 13.21 0.16
N ARG A 23 33.77 13.87 1.24
CA ARG A 23 35.17 14.06 1.64
C ARG A 23 35.76 12.73 2.10
N VAL A 24 36.86 12.26 1.50
CA VAL A 24 37.61 11.08 1.97
C VAL A 24 38.33 11.46 3.27
N MET A 25 37.93 10.84 4.39
CA MET A 25 38.62 10.94 5.67
C MET A 25 39.27 9.60 5.97
N ARG A 26 40.61 9.58 6.04
CA ARG A 26 41.42 8.43 6.47
C ARG A 26 41.17 8.19 7.96
N LEU A 27 40.72 6.98 8.33
CA LEU A 27 40.64 6.53 9.71
C LEU A 27 42.04 6.06 10.16
N THR A 28 42.67 6.80 11.06
CA THR A 28 43.86 6.35 11.81
C THR A 28 43.44 5.45 12.96
N SER A 29 44.11 4.29 13.06
CA SER A 29 43.77 3.10 13.83
C SER A 29 44.24 3.10 15.30
N GLU A 30 44.12 4.20 16.04
CA GLU A 30 44.75 4.33 17.37
C GLU A 30 43.77 4.68 18.52
N LEU A 31 42.47 4.84 18.25
CA LEU A 31 41.47 5.27 19.26
C LEU A 31 40.51 4.16 19.75
N LYS A 32 40.72 2.90 19.35
CA LYS A 32 39.82 1.78 19.70
C LYS A 32 40.27 0.94 20.91
N SER A 33 41.44 1.17 21.49
CA SER A 33 41.97 0.34 22.58
C SER A 33 41.75 0.91 23.98
N GLN A 34 41.45 2.20 24.14
CA GLN A 34 41.27 2.82 25.47
C GLN A 34 39.80 2.97 25.91
N GLY A 35 38.83 2.95 24.98
CA GLY A 35 37.40 3.07 25.32
C GLY A 35 36.73 1.76 25.79
N VAL A 36 37.33 0.60 25.51
CA VAL A 36 36.74 -0.71 25.81
C VAL A 36 37.02 -1.15 27.26
N LEU A 37 38.10 -0.67 27.87
CA LEU A 37 38.44 -1.02 29.27
C LEU A 37 37.66 -0.21 30.32
N LEU A 38 37.20 1.01 30.00
CA LEU A 38 36.39 1.81 30.93
C LEU A 38 34.92 1.35 31.00
N LEU A 39 34.40 0.69 29.95
CA LEU A 39 33.03 0.18 29.94
C LEU A 39 32.84 -1.10 30.78
N LEU A 40 33.89 -1.91 30.93
CA LEU A 40 33.87 -3.14 31.74
C LEU A 40 34.01 -2.90 33.25
N ALA A 41 34.57 -1.75 33.66
CA ALA A 41 34.69 -1.36 35.07
C ALA A 41 33.42 -0.67 35.64
N MET A 42 32.52 -0.20 34.77
CA MET A 42 31.23 0.41 35.17
C MET A 42 30.08 -0.61 35.28
N LEU A 43 30.30 -1.87 34.87
CA LEU A 43 29.30 -2.94 34.91
C LEU A 43 29.35 -3.81 36.18
N THR A 44 30.23 -3.52 37.13
CA THR A 44 30.43 -4.34 38.35
C THR A 44 30.21 -3.60 39.68
N LEU A 45 29.61 -2.40 39.68
CA LEU A 45 29.45 -1.58 40.89
C LEU A 45 28.06 -0.96 41.09
N CYS A 46 27.01 -1.56 40.54
CA CYS A 46 25.61 -1.18 40.83
C CYS A 46 24.71 -2.36 41.26
N SER A 47 25.32 -3.38 41.87
CA SER A 47 24.58 -4.40 42.63
C SER A 47 24.69 -4.07 44.12
N LEU A 48 23.86 -3.13 44.59
CA LEU A 48 23.36 -3.04 45.98
C LEU A 48 22.33 -1.90 46.12
N ALA A 49 21.18 -2.25 46.70
CA ALA A 49 20.12 -1.39 47.23
C ALA A 49 19.20 -0.67 46.22
N THR A 50 17.98 -1.19 46.04
CA THR A 50 16.77 -0.74 46.75
C THR A 50 15.55 -1.41 46.12
N HIS A 51 14.76 -2.12 46.93
CA HIS A 51 13.43 -2.54 46.52
C HIS A 51 12.55 -1.31 46.33
N PRO A 52 11.88 -1.11 45.18
CA PRO A 52 10.68 -0.31 45.18
C PRO A 52 9.56 -1.15 45.82
N LEU A 53 9.22 -0.80 47.05
CA LEU A 53 7.83 -0.86 47.52
C LEU A 53 6.96 -0.14 46.49
N PHE A 54 5.77 -0.68 46.21
CA PHE A 54 4.89 -0.39 45.06
C PHE A 54 5.21 -1.20 43.79
N ALA A 55 5.17 -2.52 43.91
CA ALA A 55 4.55 -3.31 42.85
C ALA A 55 3.05 -2.96 42.87
N ALA A 56 2.64 -1.99 42.05
CA ALA A 56 1.24 -1.95 41.66
C ALA A 56 0.96 -3.28 40.96
N ASP A 57 -0.10 -3.98 41.37
CA ASP A 57 -0.53 -5.24 40.79
C ASP A 57 -0.62 -5.09 39.27
N ILE A 58 0.42 -5.53 38.56
CA ILE A 58 0.32 -5.80 37.12
C ILE A 58 -0.65 -6.98 37.06
N PRO A 59 -1.83 -6.84 36.47
CA PRO A 59 -2.73 -7.97 36.33
C PRO A 59 -1.94 -9.09 35.68
N ALA A 60 -1.94 -10.24 36.34
CA ALA A 60 -1.32 -11.44 35.81
C ALA A 60 -1.84 -11.68 34.39
N ASP A 61 -1.02 -12.36 33.60
CA ASP A 61 -1.28 -12.89 32.27
C ASP A 61 -2.49 -13.85 32.30
N ASP A 62 -3.68 -13.31 32.59
CA ASP A 62 -4.96 -13.98 32.47
C ASP A 62 -5.11 -14.23 30.97
N ALA A 63 -4.71 -15.44 30.58
CA ALA A 63 -4.67 -15.96 29.23
C ALA A 63 -5.83 -15.38 28.41
N VAL A 64 -5.50 -14.44 27.51
CA VAL A 64 -6.49 -13.77 26.66
C VAL A 64 -7.23 -14.86 25.88
N PRO A 65 -8.54 -15.11 26.13
CA PRO A 65 -9.22 -16.33 25.67
C PRO A 65 -9.63 -16.25 24.19
N PHE A 66 -8.92 -15.47 23.38
CA PHE A 66 -9.33 -15.14 22.02
C PHE A 66 -8.20 -15.39 21.04
N THR A 67 -8.26 -16.52 20.35
CA THR A 67 -7.41 -16.82 19.20
C THR A 67 -8.12 -16.43 17.90
N ILE A 68 -7.36 -15.93 16.92
CA ILE A 68 -7.85 -15.74 15.54
C ILE A 68 -7.55 -17.04 14.81
N GLU A 69 -8.58 -17.81 14.51
CA GLU A 69 -8.45 -19.17 13.98
C GLU A 69 -9.08 -19.32 12.60
N SER A 70 -8.64 -20.35 11.88
CA SER A 70 -9.25 -20.75 10.62
C SER A 70 -10.68 -21.25 10.82
N PRO A 71 -11.58 -21.11 9.82
CA PRO A 71 -11.31 -20.63 8.46
C PRO A 71 -11.28 -19.10 8.34
N PHE A 72 -10.28 -18.56 7.64
CA PHE A 72 -10.15 -17.11 7.43
C PHE A 72 -10.99 -16.64 6.26
N ALA A 73 -11.79 -15.59 6.43
CA ALA A 73 -12.67 -15.04 5.42
C ALA A 73 -11.91 -14.66 4.14
N TRP A 74 -10.72 -14.08 4.29
CA TRP A 74 -9.94 -13.58 3.14
C TRP A 74 -9.47 -14.70 2.20
N ASN A 75 -9.26 -15.94 2.67
CA ASN A 75 -8.72 -17.03 1.84
C ASN A 75 -9.67 -18.20 1.59
N ARG A 76 -10.96 -18.06 1.93
CA ARG A 76 -11.96 -19.09 1.62
C ARG A 76 -12.04 -19.35 0.12
N THR A 77 -12.21 -20.62 -0.23
CA THR A 77 -12.35 -21.10 -1.60
C THR A 77 -13.78 -21.56 -1.92
N ASP A 78 -14.60 -21.81 -0.90
CA ASP A 78 -15.97 -22.32 -1.04
C ASP A 78 -16.98 -21.20 -1.36
N ARG A 79 -16.75 -20.00 -0.82
CA ARG A 79 -17.63 -18.84 -1.03
C ARG A 79 -16.93 -17.51 -0.75
N TYR A 80 -17.50 -16.44 -1.30
CA TYR A 80 -17.16 -15.08 -0.91
C TYR A 80 -17.69 -14.74 0.48
N VAL A 81 -16.83 -14.17 1.32
CA VAL A 81 -17.19 -13.58 2.62
C VAL A 81 -16.64 -12.16 2.65
N PRO A 82 -17.49 -11.11 2.61
CA PRO A 82 -17.03 -9.73 2.65
C PRO A 82 -16.40 -9.41 4.02
N PRO A 83 -15.52 -8.40 4.11
CA PRO A 83 -15.00 -7.93 5.38
C PRO A 83 -16.13 -7.32 6.22
N ASP A 84 -16.15 -7.66 7.51
CA ASP A 84 -17.14 -7.21 8.48
C ASP A 84 -16.42 -6.75 9.75
N PHE A 85 -16.40 -5.45 10.00
CA PHE A 85 -15.70 -4.86 11.14
C PHE A 85 -16.41 -5.18 12.45
N ASP A 86 -17.70 -4.89 12.54
CA ASP A 86 -18.46 -4.98 13.79
C ASP A 86 -18.62 -6.42 14.28
N SER A 87 -18.78 -7.38 13.37
CA SER A 87 -18.84 -8.79 13.76
C SER A 87 -17.48 -9.34 14.19
N PHE A 88 -16.37 -8.82 13.65
CA PHE A 88 -15.03 -9.34 13.91
C PHE A 88 -14.38 -8.72 15.16
N PHE A 89 -14.55 -7.40 15.33
CA PHE A 89 -14.01 -6.61 16.44
C PHE A 89 -15.12 -6.40 17.50
N PRO A 90 -15.12 -7.17 18.61
CA PRO A 90 -16.17 -7.08 19.60
C PRO A 90 -16.23 -5.69 20.26
N ASP A 91 -17.39 -5.38 20.80
CA ASP A 91 -17.65 -4.16 21.57
C ASP A 91 -17.05 -4.23 22.98
N ASP A 92 -15.72 -4.32 23.08
CA ASP A 92 -15.00 -4.52 24.35
C ASP A 92 -14.26 -3.26 24.80
N ILE A 93 -14.92 -2.48 25.66
CA ILE A 93 -14.37 -1.24 26.24
C ILE A 93 -13.09 -1.52 27.04
N GLU A 94 -13.04 -2.63 27.78
CA GLU A 94 -11.88 -2.95 28.62
C GLU A 94 -10.69 -3.42 27.75
N GLY A 95 -10.96 -4.18 26.70
CA GLY A 95 -9.98 -4.49 25.66
C GLY A 95 -9.41 -3.22 25.02
N GLY A 96 -10.24 -2.19 24.82
CA GLY A 96 -9.79 -0.87 24.35
C GLY A 96 -8.79 -0.21 25.29
N LYS A 97 -9.08 -0.18 26.59
CA LYS A 97 -8.15 0.37 27.60
C LYS A 97 -6.86 -0.43 27.69
N GLN A 98 -6.93 -1.76 27.67
CA GLN A 98 -5.74 -2.62 27.67
C GLN A 98 -4.88 -2.37 26.42
N LEU A 99 -5.51 -2.17 25.26
CA LEU A 99 -4.80 -1.84 24.03
C LEU A 99 -4.16 -0.45 24.10
N ASP A 100 -4.83 0.54 24.69
CA ASP A 100 -4.25 1.86 24.95
C ASP A 100 -3.01 1.75 25.88
N LEU A 101 -3.09 0.96 26.95
CA LEU A 101 -1.95 0.71 27.85
C LEU A 101 -0.78 0.03 27.13
N LEU A 102 -1.05 -0.90 26.21
CA LEU A 102 0.00 -1.52 25.38
C LEU A 102 0.69 -0.46 24.51
N LEU A 103 -0.08 0.43 23.88
CA LEU A 103 0.44 1.47 23.00
C LEU A 103 1.21 2.57 23.75
N GLU A 104 0.86 2.81 25.01
CA GLU A 104 1.60 3.71 25.91
C GLU A 104 2.83 3.05 26.54
N GLY A 105 3.08 1.76 26.27
CA GLY A 105 4.21 1.00 26.83
C GLY A 105 4.01 0.60 28.30
N LYS A 106 2.81 0.79 28.86
CA LYS A 106 2.44 0.48 30.24
C LYS A 106 1.97 -0.97 30.41
N LEU A 107 1.58 -1.62 29.33
CA LEU A 107 1.31 -3.06 29.26
C LEU A 107 2.31 -3.71 28.30
N GLN A 108 2.85 -4.86 28.69
CA GLN A 108 3.77 -5.62 27.85
C GLN A 108 3.09 -6.89 27.36
N VAL A 109 2.99 -7.06 26.04
CA VAL A 109 2.47 -8.27 25.39
C VAL A 109 3.51 -8.75 24.38
N THR A 110 4.14 -9.88 24.67
CA THR A 110 5.30 -10.40 23.92
C THR A 110 4.91 -11.43 22.86
N GLY A 111 3.85 -12.21 23.09
CA GLY A 111 3.35 -13.21 22.14
C GLY A 111 2.55 -12.58 21.01
N ILE A 112 2.80 -13.02 19.76
CA ILE A 112 2.02 -12.58 18.60
C ILE A 112 0.53 -12.91 18.75
N ASP A 113 0.21 -14.09 19.28
CA ASP A 113 -1.18 -14.54 19.47
C ASP A 113 -1.91 -13.60 20.43
N ALA A 114 -1.34 -13.37 21.61
CA ALA A 114 -1.87 -12.46 22.62
C ALA A 114 -1.96 -11.01 22.08
N ARG A 115 -0.99 -10.57 21.28
CA ARG A 115 -1.00 -9.24 20.68
C ARG A 115 -2.13 -9.08 19.67
N LEU A 116 -2.27 -10.01 18.73
CA LEU A 116 -3.36 -9.96 17.74
C LEU A 116 -4.73 -10.11 18.40
N ALA A 117 -4.84 -10.94 19.44
CA ALA A 117 -6.04 -11.08 20.26
C ALA A 117 -6.45 -9.76 20.94
N LEU A 118 -5.49 -9.09 21.57
CA LEU A 118 -5.72 -7.80 22.22
C LEU A 118 -6.11 -6.72 21.20
N ILE A 119 -5.47 -6.69 20.03
CA ILE A 119 -5.84 -5.76 18.96
C ILE A 119 -7.28 -6.03 18.51
N ARG A 120 -7.63 -7.30 18.25
CA ARG A 120 -9.00 -7.66 17.85
C ARG A 120 -10.03 -7.22 18.90
N ARG A 121 -9.77 -7.44 20.18
CA ARG A 121 -10.69 -7.02 21.25
C ARG A 121 -10.79 -5.51 21.37
N GLY A 122 -9.65 -4.82 21.33
CA GLY A 122 -9.57 -3.41 21.71
C GLY A 122 -9.74 -2.41 20.58
N LEU A 123 -9.59 -2.79 19.30
CA LEU A 123 -9.48 -1.83 18.19
C LEU A 123 -10.69 -0.87 18.12
N ARG A 124 -11.90 -1.35 18.44
CA ARG A 124 -13.14 -0.55 18.41
C ARG A 124 -13.13 0.60 19.43
N HIS A 125 -12.55 0.37 20.61
CA HIS A 125 -12.55 1.31 21.74
C HIS A 125 -11.17 1.92 22.04
N CYS A 126 -10.16 1.57 21.26
CA CYS A 126 -8.81 2.11 21.36
C CYS A 126 -8.80 3.60 21.01
N THR A 127 -8.30 4.43 21.91
CA THR A 127 -8.27 5.89 21.73
C THR A 127 -6.91 6.40 21.27
N LYS A 128 -5.87 5.55 21.33
CA LYS A 128 -4.49 5.93 21.04
C LYS A 128 -4.00 5.31 19.74
N HIS A 129 -3.32 6.11 18.91
CA HIS A 129 -2.45 5.65 17.81
C HIS A 129 -2.95 4.49 16.91
N ARG A 130 -4.26 4.39 16.65
CA ARG A 130 -4.88 3.27 15.90
C ARG A 130 -4.26 3.05 14.52
N THR A 131 -3.99 4.13 13.78
CA THR A 131 -3.35 4.06 12.45
C THR A 131 -1.91 3.54 12.53
N THR A 132 -1.12 4.05 13.49
CA THR A 132 0.24 3.57 13.76
C THR A 132 0.26 2.09 14.15
N LEU A 133 -0.70 1.65 14.98
CA LEU A 133 -0.86 0.26 15.35
C LEU A 133 -1.07 -0.65 14.13
N LEU A 134 -1.99 -0.30 13.23
CA LEU A 134 -2.26 -1.07 12.02
C LEU A 134 -1.06 -1.07 11.06
N GLY A 135 -0.37 0.07 10.94
CA GLY A 135 0.89 0.15 10.21
C GLY A 135 1.96 -0.79 10.79
N GLN A 136 2.07 -0.88 12.12
CA GLN A 136 2.97 -1.84 12.78
C GLN A 136 2.57 -3.28 12.49
N VAL A 137 1.29 -3.65 12.60
CA VAL A 137 0.79 -5.00 12.30
C VAL A 137 1.17 -5.41 10.88
N GLY A 138 0.83 -4.59 9.89
CA GLY A 138 1.12 -4.94 8.50
C GLY A 138 2.62 -4.98 8.22
N ASN A 139 3.40 -4.02 8.75
CA ASN A 139 4.85 -4.04 8.56
C ASN A 139 5.51 -5.25 9.24
N GLN A 140 5.08 -5.65 10.43
CA GLN A 140 5.69 -6.75 11.18
C GLN A 140 5.31 -8.13 10.64
N TYR A 141 4.07 -8.30 10.18
CA TYR A 141 3.51 -9.63 9.93
C TYR A 141 3.06 -9.88 8.48
N ILE A 142 2.97 -8.86 7.63
CA ILE A 142 2.41 -8.99 6.27
C ILE A 142 3.40 -8.47 5.22
N TRP A 143 3.67 -7.17 5.21
CA TRP A 143 4.42 -6.53 4.13
C TRP A 143 5.89 -6.95 4.13
N ASN A 144 6.38 -7.36 2.96
CA ASN A 144 7.76 -7.81 2.72
C ASN A 144 8.18 -8.99 3.60
N ARG A 145 7.21 -9.80 4.04
CA ARG A 145 7.46 -11.04 4.79
C ARG A 145 7.48 -12.23 3.85
N LYS A 146 8.52 -13.06 3.97
CA LYS A 146 8.64 -14.33 3.23
C LYS A 146 7.47 -15.27 3.54
N GLN A 147 7.05 -15.29 4.80
CA GLN A 147 5.85 -15.95 5.27
C GLN A 147 4.98 -14.90 5.95
N GLN A 148 3.83 -14.59 5.33
CA GLN A 148 2.86 -13.65 5.88
C GLN A 148 1.99 -14.37 6.90
N ASP A 149 1.69 -13.71 8.03
CA ASP A 149 0.84 -14.30 9.05
C ASP A 149 -0.64 -14.23 8.64
N PRO A 150 -1.33 -15.38 8.46
CA PRO A 150 -2.70 -15.38 7.96
C PRO A 150 -3.71 -14.76 8.93
N ARG A 151 -3.39 -14.71 10.22
CA ARG A 151 -4.24 -14.12 11.28
C ARG A 151 -4.13 -12.60 11.27
N ALA A 152 -2.93 -12.07 11.02
CA ALA A 152 -2.74 -10.64 10.78
C ALA A 152 -3.46 -10.21 9.50
N ILE A 153 -3.43 -11.03 8.44
CA ILE A 153 -4.19 -10.74 7.21
C ILE A 153 -5.69 -10.73 7.49
N GLU A 154 -6.23 -11.71 8.22
CA GLU A 154 -7.64 -11.73 8.61
C GLU A 154 -8.03 -10.49 9.40
N LEU A 155 -7.22 -10.12 10.41
CA LEU A 155 -7.44 -8.90 11.19
C LEU A 155 -7.49 -7.66 10.28
N MET A 156 -6.53 -7.50 9.37
CA MET A 156 -6.47 -6.34 8.46
C MET A 156 -7.58 -6.38 7.39
N TYR A 157 -8.03 -7.57 6.98
CA TYR A 157 -9.15 -7.76 6.06
C TYR A 157 -10.42 -7.16 6.67
N HIS A 158 -10.77 -7.57 7.90
CA HIS A 158 -11.93 -7.04 8.61
C HIS A 158 -11.76 -5.57 9.00
N ALA A 159 -10.56 -5.15 9.42
CA ALA A 159 -10.29 -3.75 9.78
C ALA A 159 -10.51 -2.79 8.61
N SER A 160 -10.33 -3.26 7.36
CA SER A 160 -10.55 -2.47 6.14
C SER A 160 -12.03 -2.11 5.87
N ALA A 161 -12.96 -2.66 6.66
CA ALA A 161 -14.38 -2.35 6.64
C ALA A 161 -14.83 -1.43 7.79
N SER A 162 -13.90 -0.86 8.56
CA SER A 162 -14.25 0.09 9.61
C SER A 162 -14.90 1.36 9.05
N ASP A 163 -15.86 1.93 9.79
CA ASP A 163 -16.43 3.26 9.50
C ASP A 163 -15.43 4.39 9.83
N ASP A 164 -14.40 4.11 10.63
CA ASP A 164 -13.30 5.05 10.84
C ASP A 164 -12.36 5.01 9.63
N SER A 165 -12.36 6.10 8.86
CA SER A 165 -11.59 6.19 7.61
C SER A 165 -10.09 6.00 7.80
N GLY A 166 -9.52 6.40 8.94
CA GLY A 166 -8.12 6.17 9.27
C GLY A 166 -7.83 4.70 9.51
N VAL A 167 -8.68 4.02 10.29
CA VAL A 167 -8.58 2.57 10.51
C VAL A 167 -8.71 1.81 9.19
N ALA A 168 -9.75 2.11 8.40
CA ALA A 168 -10.00 1.43 7.13
C ALA A 168 -8.85 1.63 6.13
N HIS A 169 -8.36 2.87 5.99
CA HIS A 169 -7.25 3.19 5.09
C HIS A 169 -5.98 2.45 5.48
N TYR A 170 -5.54 2.54 6.74
CA TYR A 170 -4.29 1.92 7.17
C TYR A 170 -4.36 0.38 7.15
N ALA A 171 -5.51 -0.18 7.50
CA ALA A 171 -5.76 -1.62 7.35
C ALA A 171 -5.61 -2.07 5.90
N MET A 172 -6.23 -1.35 4.95
CA MET A 172 -6.14 -1.65 3.52
C MET A 172 -4.71 -1.50 2.98
N TYR A 173 -4.05 -0.39 3.32
CA TYR A 173 -2.75 0.00 2.80
C TYR A 173 -1.63 -0.97 3.24
N HIS A 174 -1.66 -1.42 4.50
CA HIS A 174 -0.64 -2.30 5.08
C HIS A 174 -1.04 -3.78 5.13
N GLY A 175 -2.28 -4.12 4.79
CA GLY A 175 -2.80 -5.49 4.81
C GLY A 175 -3.16 -5.98 3.41
N PRO A 176 -4.46 -6.00 3.02
CA PRO A 176 -4.91 -6.61 1.78
C PRO A 176 -4.12 -6.19 0.53
N THR A 177 -3.71 -4.94 0.38
CA THR A 177 -2.98 -4.50 -0.84
C THR A 177 -1.59 -5.11 -1.00
N VAL A 178 -1.00 -5.68 0.06
CA VAL A 178 0.36 -6.27 0.08
C VAL A 178 0.40 -7.77 0.31
N VAL A 179 -0.76 -8.44 0.32
CA VAL A 179 -0.82 -9.91 0.45
C VAL A 179 -0.33 -10.56 -0.84
N SER A 180 0.65 -11.46 -0.73
CA SER A 180 1.28 -12.14 -1.86
C SER A 180 0.41 -13.27 -2.42
N ASN A 181 -0.27 -14.02 -1.55
CA ASN A 181 -1.24 -15.04 -1.97
C ASN A 181 -2.60 -14.40 -2.24
N ARG A 182 -2.86 -14.08 -3.52
CA ARG A 182 -4.09 -13.43 -3.98
C ARG A 182 -5.23 -14.44 -4.11
N SER A 183 -5.94 -14.66 -3.01
CA SER A 183 -7.19 -15.43 -3.02
C SER A 183 -8.33 -14.68 -3.73
N ALA A 184 -9.32 -15.45 -4.19
CA ALA A 184 -10.47 -14.89 -4.89
C ALA A 184 -11.27 -13.89 -4.04
N ASN A 185 -11.42 -14.14 -2.73
CA ASN A 185 -12.13 -13.24 -1.83
C ASN A 185 -11.39 -11.92 -1.65
N LEU A 186 -10.06 -11.96 -1.53
CA LEU A 186 -9.26 -10.76 -1.36
C LEU A 186 -9.30 -9.89 -2.62
N VAL A 187 -9.13 -10.48 -3.80
CA VAL A 187 -9.19 -9.73 -5.06
C VAL A 187 -10.58 -9.16 -5.29
N ARG A 188 -11.63 -9.93 -4.99
CA ARG A 188 -13.01 -9.43 -5.04
C ARG A 188 -13.22 -8.24 -4.11
N MET A 189 -12.83 -8.34 -2.85
CA MET A 189 -12.96 -7.24 -1.88
C MET A 189 -12.23 -5.97 -2.35
N LEU A 190 -11.01 -6.10 -2.88
CA LEU A 190 -10.24 -4.96 -3.40
C LEU A 190 -10.95 -4.30 -4.59
N MET A 191 -11.47 -5.09 -5.53
CA MET A 191 -12.18 -4.58 -6.71
C MET A 191 -13.56 -4.01 -6.38
N ASP A 192 -14.27 -4.58 -5.40
CA ASP A 192 -15.56 -4.06 -4.92
C ASP A 192 -15.39 -2.65 -4.31
N LYS A 193 -14.30 -2.41 -3.57
CA LYS A 193 -13.99 -1.10 -2.97
C LYS A 193 -13.33 -0.12 -3.94
N TYR A 194 -12.67 -0.62 -4.99
CA TYR A 194 -11.89 0.19 -5.94
C TYR A 194 -12.57 1.49 -6.41
N PRO A 195 -13.86 1.51 -6.78
CA PRO A 195 -14.50 2.70 -7.34
C PRO A 195 -14.69 3.84 -6.35
N SER A 196 -14.74 3.55 -5.05
CA SER A 196 -14.93 4.52 -3.98
C SER A 196 -13.63 5.00 -3.34
N LEU A 197 -12.48 4.47 -3.77
CA LEU A 197 -11.17 4.81 -3.25
C LEU A 197 -10.59 6.03 -3.97
N ASP A 198 -9.71 6.76 -3.27
CA ASP A 198 -8.92 7.83 -3.88
C ASP A 198 -7.87 7.29 -4.87
N ALA A 199 -7.30 8.20 -5.66
CA ALA A 199 -6.30 7.86 -6.67
C ALA A 199 -5.06 7.16 -6.07
N GLN A 200 -4.64 7.53 -4.87
CA GLN A 200 -3.48 6.93 -4.21
C GLN A 200 -3.75 5.45 -3.90
N MET A 201 -4.92 5.13 -3.37
CA MET A 201 -5.32 3.78 -3.05
C MET A 201 -5.61 2.94 -4.30
N GLN A 202 -6.17 3.55 -5.36
CA GLN A 202 -6.33 2.89 -6.66
C GLN A 202 -4.97 2.51 -7.27
N GLN A 203 -3.99 3.43 -7.27
CA GLN A 203 -2.62 3.16 -7.71
C GLN A 203 -1.95 2.09 -6.84
N ARG A 204 -2.19 2.12 -5.52
CA ARG A 204 -1.69 1.09 -4.60
C ARG A 204 -2.23 -0.30 -4.92
N ILE A 205 -3.52 -0.40 -5.26
CA ILE A 205 -4.13 -1.66 -5.72
C ILE A 205 -3.50 -2.09 -7.04
N ALA A 206 -3.35 -1.18 -8.01
CA ALA A 206 -2.72 -1.49 -9.30
C ALA A 206 -1.30 -2.05 -9.13
N TRP A 207 -0.47 -1.39 -8.32
CA TRP A 207 0.86 -1.88 -7.96
C TRP A 207 0.80 -3.26 -7.28
N GLY A 208 -0.16 -3.46 -6.37
CA GLY A 208 -0.35 -4.72 -5.67
C GLY A 208 -0.74 -5.88 -6.60
N MET A 209 -1.57 -5.63 -7.61
CA MET A 209 -1.96 -6.62 -8.61
C MET A 209 -0.82 -6.92 -9.60
N GLN A 210 -0.05 -5.89 -9.97
CA GLN A 210 1.14 -6.05 -10.81
C GLN A 210 2.22 -6.88 -10.10
N THR A 211 2.41 -6.66 -8.79
CA THR A 211 3.50 -7.25 -8.00
C THR A 211 3.18 -8.68 -7.56
N TYR A 212 1.96 -8.91 -7.08
CA TYR A 212 1.60 -10.15 -6.40
C TYR A 212 0.69 -11.09 -7.22
N GLY A 213 0.08 -10.60 -8.30
CA GLY A 213 -0.62 -11.45 -9.27
C GLY A 213 -2.15 -11.57 -9.07
N ASP A 214 -2.68 -12.73 -9.46
CA ASP A 214 -4.08 -13.03 -9.83
C ASP A 214 -4.60 -12.21 -11.03
N LYS A 215 -4.06 -12.56 -12.21
CA LYS A 215 -4.38 -11.85 -13.46
C LYS A 215 -5.77 -12.17 -13.99
N GLU A 216 -6.26 -13.39 -13.83
CA GLU A 216 -7.51 -13.80 -14.46
C GLU A 216 -8.72 -13.14 -13.80
N GLN A 217 -8.84 -13.25 -12.48
CA GLN A 217 -9.98 -12.68 -11.76
C GLN A 217 -9.90 -11.15 -11.72
N THR A 218 -8.71 -10.57 -11.53
CA THR A 218 -8.52 -9.12 -11.65
C THR A 218 -8.99 -8.62 -13.01
N ARG A 219 -8.64 -9.33 -14.11
CA ARG A 219 -9.10 -8.96 -15.47
C ARG A 219 -10.62 -9.00 -15.55
N LYS A 220 -11.23 -10.09 -15.09
CA LYS A 220 -12.69 -10.26 -15.12
C LYS A 220 -13.41 -9.16 -14.35
N LEU A 221 -12.98 -8.86 -13.12
CA LEU A 221 -13.62 -7.86 -12.27
C LEU A 221 -13.41 -6.44 -12.78
N LEU A 222 -12.20 -6.11 -13.26
CA LEU A 222 -11.91 -4.79 -13.81
C LEU A 222 -12.65 -4.53 -15.12
N LEU A 223 -12.79 -5.55 -15.99
CA LEU A 223 -13.63 -5.46 -17.18
C LEU A 223 -15.12 -5.33 -16.83
N GLY A 224 -15.58 -6.02 -15.79
CA GLY A 224 -16.94 -5.85 -15.26
C GLY A 224 -17.18 -4.41 -14.81
N LEU A 225 -16.27 -3.85 -14.01
CA LEU A 225 -16.32 -2.45 -13.57
C LEU A 225 -16.37 -1.48 -14.77
N LEU A 226 -15.48 -1.66 -15.74
CA LEU A 226 -15.41 -0.83 -16.95
C LEU A 226 -16.61 -1.02 -17.89
N SER A 227 -17.38 -2.10 -17.76
CA SER A 227 -18.60 -2.31 -18.55
C SER A 227 -19.76 -1.49 -18.01
N ASP A 228 -19.78 -1.22 -16.70
CA ASP A 228 -20.76 -0.36 -16.03
C ASP A 228 -20.27 1.09 -15.88
N TYR A 229 -19.37 1.54 -16.77
CA TYR A 229 -18.66 2.82 -16.65
C TYR A 229 -19.56 4.05 -16.54
N GLN A 230 -20.79 4.00 -17.07
CA GLN A 230 -21.77 5.09 -16.97
C GLN A 230 -22.15 5.42 -15.52
N ARG A 231 -21.87 4.53 -14.57
CA ARG A 231 -22.08 4.74 -13.13
C ARG A 231 -20.84 5.24 -12.40
N LEU A 232 -19.73 5.39 -13.10
CA LEU A 232 -18.45 5.82 -12.56
C LEU A 232 -18.19 7.28 -12.93
N ASN A 233 -17.41 7.97 -12.10
CA ASN A 233 -16.87 9.27 -12.49
C ASN A 233 -15.63 9.09 -13.39
N ASP A 234 -15.29 10.13 -14.13
CA ASP A 234 -14.19 10.13 -15.12
C ASP A 234 -12.85 9.73 -14.50
N SER A 235 -12.56 10.18 -13.27
CA SER A 235 -11.31 9.84 -12.58
C SER A 235 -11.20 8.34 -12.28
N THR A 236 -12.28 7.71 -11.82
CA THR A 236 -12.34 6.27 -11.57
C THR A 236 -12.21 5.48 -12.86
N ILE A 237 -12.79 5.97 -13.96
CA ILE A 237 -12.66 5.33 -15.28
C ILE A 237 -11.20 5.41 -15.74
N GLY A 238 -10.57 6.59 -15.68
CA GLY A 238 -9.16 6.78 -16.00
C GLY A 238 -8.25 5.87 -15.16
N ALA A 239 -8.43 5.85 -13.85
CA ALA A 239 -7.66 4.99 -12.94
C ALA A 239 -7.84 3.50 -13.26
N ALA A 240 -9.05 3.06 -13.59
CA ALA A 240 -9.34 1.68 -13.97
C ALA A 240 -8.65 1.30 -15.29
N LEU A 241 -8.62 2.20 -16.28
CA LEU A 241 -7.89 2.01 -17.54
C LEU A 241 -6.38 1.92 -17.30
N GLU A 242 -5.81 2.84 -16.51
CA GLU A 242 -4.40 2.82 -16.12
C GLU A 242 -4.04 1.54 -15.37
N THR A 243 -4.90 1.11 -14.45
CA THR A 243 -4.73 -0.14 -13.70
C THR A 243 -4.71 -1.34 -14.65
N TYR A 244 -5.64 -1.38 -15.60
CA TYR A 244 -5.70 -2.45 -16.59
C TYR A 244 -4.39 -2.51 -17.40
N GLN A 245 -3.94 -1.36 -17.90
CA GLN A 245 -2.70 -1.27 -18.67
C GLN A 245 -1.47 -1.65 -17.82
N ALA A 246 -1.40 -1.18 -16.58
CA ALA A 246 -0.29 -1.48 -15.67
C ALA A 246 -0.18 -2.97 -15.36
N VAL A 247 -1.30 -3.65 -15.11
CA VAL A 247 -1.34 -5.06 -14.71
C VAL A 247 -1.19 -6.00 -15.91
N PHE A 248 -1.82 -5.68 -17.05
CA PHE A 248 -1.91 -6.59 -18.21
C PHE A 248 -0.98 -6.22 -19.37
N LYS A 249 -0.33 -5.05 -19.32
CA LYS A 249 0.55 -4.54 -20.38
C LYS A 249 -0.13 -4.46 -21.75
N ALA A 250 -1.44 -4.17 -21.73
CA ALA A 250 -2.30 -4.05 -22.90
C ALA A 250 -3.50 -3.17 -22.55
N ASP A 251 -4.13 -2.57 -23.55
CA ASP A 251 -5.39 -1.85 -23.39
C ASP A 251 -6.56 -2.83 -23.15
N PRO A 252 -7.63 -2.41 -22.45
CA PRO A 252 -8.84 -3.20 -22.36
C PRO A 252 -9.51 -3.32 -23.73
N PRO A 253 -10.25 -4.42 -24.00
CA PRO A 253 -11.07 -4.54 -25.20
C PRO A 253 -12.01 -3.33 -25.32
N GLU A 254 -12.24 -2.88 -26.55
CA GLU A 254 -13.17 -1.77 -26.86
C GLU A 254 -12.81 -0.45 -26.15
N VAL A 255 -11.53 -0.19 -25.87
CA VAL A 255 -11.08 1.05 -25.21
C VAL A 255 -11.62 2.33 -25.90
N SER A 256 -11.90 2.27 -27.20
CA SER A 256 -12.49 3.38 -27.97
C SER A 256 -13.85 3.85 -27.44
N ARG A 257 -14.59 3.03 -26.68
CA ARG A 257 -15.86 3.43 -26.06
C ARG A 257 -15.72 4.49 -24.97
N PHE A 258 -14.50 4.70 -24.48
CA PHE A 258 -14.17 5.73 -23.50
C PHE A 258 -13.65 7.02 -24.14
N ASN A 259 -13.59 7.12 -25.47
CA ASN A 259 -13.07 8.31 -26.16
C ASN A 259 -13.85 9.59 -25.79
N ASP A 260 -15.13 9.44 -25.47
CA ASP A 260 -16.05 10.54 -25.13
C ASP A 260 -16.23 10.71 -23.60
N VAL A 261 -15.50 9.93 -22.79
CA VAL A 261 -15.58 9.92 -21.32
C VAL A 261 -14.37 10.65 -20.75
N GLY A 262 -14.61 11.81 -20.13
CA GLY A 262 -13.65 12.55 -19.32
C GLY A 262 -12.72 13.52 -20.04
N LEU A 263 -12.45 14.64 -19.36
CA LEU A 263 -11.48 15.67 -19.71
C LEU A 263 -10.05 15.11 -19.75
N TRP A 264 -9.41 15.22 -20.92
CA TRP A 264 -8.02 14.82 -21.11
C TRP A 264 -7.08 15.89 -20.54
N VAL A 265 -6.44 15.62 -19.40
CA VAL A 265 -5.34 16.47 -18.92
C VAL A 265 -4.05 16.05 -19.63
N ILE A 266 -3.69 16.79 -20.68
CA ILE A 266 -2.42 16.63 -21.39
C ILE A 266 -1.38 17.50 -20.66
N VAL A 267 -0.62 16.91 -19.74
CA VAL A 267 0.49 17.60 -19.04
C VAL A 267 1.73 17.58 -19.91
N PHE A 268 2.14 18.75 -20.40
CA PHE A 268 3.40 18.93 -21.11
C PHE A 268 4.53 19.24 -20.12
N HIS A 269 5.52 18.36 -20.02
CA HIS A 269 6.85 18.74 -19.56
C HIS A 269 7.71 18.97 -20.81
N ARG A 270 8.11 20.21 -21.13
CA ARG A 270 8.98 20.48 -22.29
C ARG A 270 10.35 19.78 -22.10
N SER A 271 11.08 19.36 -23.13
CA SER A 271 11.10 19.78 -24.56
C SER A 271 11.31 18.64 -25.58
N ASP A 272 11.24 17.39 -25.15
CA ASP A 272 11.45 16.19 -25.95
C ASP A 272 10.21 15.29 -25.85
N VAL A 273 9.19 15.66 -26.62
CA VAL A 273 7.94 14.92 -26.70
C VAL A 273 8.21 13.55 -27.32
N SER A 274 8.48 12.57 -26.47
CA SER A 274 8.28 11.15 -26.76
C SER A 274 6.91 10.78 -26.21
N ALA A 275 5.91 10.68 -27.09
CA ALA A 275 4.63 10.10 -26.72
C ALA A 275 4.87 8.62 -26.38
N THR A 276 4.92 8.29 -25.10
CA THR A 276 5.15 6.91 -24.63
C THR A 276 3.96 5.98 -24.94
N HIS A 277 2.82 6.53 -25.37
CA HIS A 277 1.66 5.76 -25.81
C HIS A 277 1.26 6.09 -27.27
N PRO A 278 1.25 5.11 -28.21
CA PRO A 278 0.90 5.33 -29.61
C PRO A 278 -0.49 5.94 -29.82
N ARG A 279 -1.46 5.58 -28.97
CA ARG A 279 -2.83 6.11 -29.05
C ARG A 279 -2.92 7.58 -28.64
N ALA A 280 -2.13 7.99 -27.65
CA ALA A 280 -2.06 9.40 -27.25
C ALA A 280 -1.47 10.26 -28.37
N ALA A 281 -0.46 9.74 -29.09
CA ALA A 281 0.11 10.42 -30.26
C ALA A 281 -0.90 10.57 -31.41
N GLU A 282 -1.79 9.60 -31.61
CA GLU A 282 -2.82 9.62 -32.65
C GLU A 282 -3.92 10.63 -32.34
N ILE A 283 -4.44 10.63 -31.11
CA ILE A 283 -5.41 11.62 -30.62
C ILE A 283 -4.81 13.04 -30.70
N LEU A 284 -3.54 13.21 -30.32
CA LEU A 284 -2.84 14.50 -30.46
C LEU A 284 -2.75 14.96 -31.92
N ARG A 285 -2.49 14.06 -32.87
CA ARG A 285 -2.46 14.41 -34.30
C ARG A 285 -3.83 14.80 -34.81
N GLU A 286 -4.89 14.11 -34.40
CA GLU A 286 -6.27 14.44 -34.79
C GLU A 286 -6.72 15.78 -34.21
N MET A 287 -6.34 16.08 -32.97
CA MET A 287 -6.61 17.37 -32.32
C MET A 287 -5.88 18.52 -33.02
N VAL A 288 -4.61 18.35 -33.38
CA VAL A 288 -3.80 19.35 -34.09
C VAL A 288 -4.24 19.54 -35.55
N ALA A 289 -4.78 18.49 -36.19
CA ALA A 289 -5.27 18.54 -37.57
C ALA A 289 -6.65 19.21 -37.72
N LYS A 290 -7.40 19.42 -36.63
CA LYS A 290 -8.59 20.28 -36.66
C LYS A 290 -8.15 21.75 -36.75
N PRO A 291 -8.59 22.52 -37.77
CA PRO A 291 -8.21 23.92 -37.88
C PRO A 291 -8.69 24.67 -36.64
N LEU A 292 -7.73 25.17 -35.85
CA LEU A 292 -8.00 26.09 -34.74
C LEU A 292 -8.71 27.32 -35.33
N ARG A 293 -10.02 27.39 -35.19
CA ARG A 293 -10.79 28.59 -35.54
C ARG A 293 -10.54 29.64 -34.46
N GLY A 294 -9.78 30.68 -34.81
CA GLY A 294 -9.75 31.96 -34.11
C GLY A 294 -9.08 31.98 -32.72
N GLN A 295 -8.07 32.84 -32.56
CA GLN A 295 -7.29 33.02 -31.33
C GLN A 295 -8.05 33.63 -30.13
N GLU A 296 -9.35 33.90 -30.23
CA GLU A 296 -10.11 34.62 -29.19
C GLU A 296 -10.91 33.73 -28.22
N GLU A 297 -11.08 32.43 -28.50
CA GLU A 297 -11.74 31.49 -27.56
C GLU A 297 -10.76 30.74 -26.64
N MET A 298 -9.49 31.15 -26.59
CA MET A 298 -8.48 30.46 -25.77
C MET A 298 -8.54 30.80 -24.26
N LEU A 299 -9.56 31.54 -23.80
CA LEU A 299 -9.66 32.02 -22.41
C LEU A 299 -11.00 31.76 -21.71
N LEU A 300 -11.95 31.07 -22.32
CA LEU A 300 -13.17 30.66 -21.62
C LEU A 300 -13.47 29.19 -21.91
N GLU A 301 -13.67 28.47 -20.81
CA GLU A 301 -13.85 27.02 -20.70
C GLU A 301 -12.56 26.20 -20.93
N PHE A 302 -11.94 25.77 -19.82
CA PHE A 302 -11.70 24.37 -19.44
C PHE A 302 -10.92 24.33 -18.12
#